data_AF-E7G5H5-F1
#
_entry.id   AF-E7G5H5-F1
#
_cell.length_a   1.000
_cell.length_b   1.000
_cell.length_c   1.000
_cell.angle_alpha   90.00
_cell.angle_beta   90.00
_cell.angle_gamma   90.00
#
_symmetry.space_group_name_H-M   'P 1'
#
loop_
_entity.id
_entity.type
_entity.pdbx_description
1 polymer ?
#
loop_
_entity_poly.entity_id
_entity_poly.type
_entity_poly.pdbx_seq_one_letter_code
_entity_poly.pdbx_strand_id
1 'polypeptide(L)'
;MDSIFDFILNILKKTVMPFTVSIIFLTIFGYFFGDDMAQISPLSTGSAISYITIFQLLSLSIFIGFINTLFDSTYFLRKILFLYKNILRIIIIVFITIIYIVLFDWFPLNNILAWIGFIIAFGICLILSLSISLYITHKQDQEYQVLLKHYQKKKTQKRN
;
A
#
# COMPACT_ATOMS: atom_id res chain seq x y z
N MET A 1 11.83 -15.50 22.10
CA MET A 1 10.44 -15.86 21.71
C MET A 1 9.64 -14.59 21.47
N ASP A 2 9.78 -13.60 22.36
CA ASP A 2 9.12 -12.29 22.28
C ASP A 2 9.36 -11.54 20.96
N SER A 3 10.60 -11.49 20.47
CA SER A 3 10.90 -10.78 19.21
C SER A 3 10.25 -11.40 17.95
N ILE A 4 9.98 -12.71 17.93
CA ILE A 4 9.30 -13.36 16.79
C ILE A 4 7.80 -13.13 16.88
N PHE A 5 7.24 -13.20 18.09
CA PHE A 5 5.84 -12.92 18.33
C PHE A 5 5.47 -11.47 17.97
N ASP A 6 6.29 -10.50 18.38
CA ASP A 6 6.11 -9.10 18.02
C ASP A 6 6.20 -8.85 16.51
N PHE A 7 7.09 -9.59 15.82
CA PHE A 7 7.20 -9.53 14.37
C PHE A 7 5.94 -10.05 13.67
N ILE A 8 5.42 -11.21 14.11
CA ILE A 8 4.18 -11.81 13.59
C ILE A 8 2.98 -10.88 13.86
N LEU A 9 2.87 -10.33 15.07
CA LEU A 9 1.81 -9.39 15.42
C LEU A 9 1.86 -8.12 14.55
N ASN A 10 3.06 -7.61 14.26
CA ASN A 10 3.21 -6.45 13.37
C ASN A 10 2.78 -6.76 11.94
N ILE A 11 3.10 -7.95 11.42
CA ILE A 11 2.61 -8.39 10.11
C ILE A 11 1.07 -8.42 10.12
N LEU A 12 0.48 -9.09 11.11
CA LEU A 12 -0.97 -9.23 11.20
C LEU A 12 -1.68 -7.88 11.24
N LYS A 13 -1.19 -6.94 12.06
CA LYS A 13 -1.73 -5.57 12.14
C LYS A 13 -1.69 -4.86 10.78
N LYS A 14 -0.59 -5.01 10.04
CA LYS A 14 -0.41 -4.38 8.72
C LYS A 14 -1.16 -5.09 7.59
N THR A 15 -1.60 -6.33 7.82
CA THR A 15 -2.44 -7.12 6.91
C THR A 15 -3.93 -6.81 7.06
N VAL A 16 -4.41 -6.52 8.27
CA VAL A 16 -5.84 -6.25 8.53
C VAL A 16 -6.34 -5.04 7.75
N MET A 17 -5.53 -3.99 7.63
CA MET A 17 -5.92 -2.77 6.92
C MET A 17 -6.18 -3.00 5.42
N PRO A 18 -5.22 -3.51 4.61
CA PRO A 18 -5.47 -3.76 3.20
C PRO A 18 -6.59 -4.77 2.98
N PHE A 19 -6.69 -5.83 3.81
CA PHE A 19 -7.76 -6.81 3.69
C PHE A 19 -9.15 -6.20 3.88
N THR A 20 -9.33 -5.44 4.96
CA THR A 20 -10.62 -4.78 5.27
C THR A 20 -11.00 -3.80 4.18
N VAL A 21 -10.05 -2.98 3.73
CA VAL A 21 -10.29 -2.00 2.66
C VAL A 21 -10.69 -2.71 1.36
N SER A 22 -9.98 -3.76 0.97
CA SER A 22 -10.30 -4.54 -0.24
C SER A 22 -11.68 -5.18 -0.17
N ILE A 23 -12.09 -5.75 0.97
CA ILE A 23 -13.42 -6.36 1.12
C ILE A 23 -14.53 -5.31 1.06
N ILE A 24 -14.34 -4.14 1.69
CA ILE A 24 -15.30 -3.03 1.60
C ILE A 24 -15.46 -2.58 0.15
N PHE A 25 -14.35 -2.35 -0.56
CA PHE A 25 -14.40 -1.98 -1.97
C PHE A 25 -15.09 -3.06 -2.81
N LEU A 26 -14.74 -4.34 -2.62
CA LEU A 26 -15.36 -5.43 -3.36
C LEU A 26 -16.86 -5.54 -3.08
N THR A 27 -17.30 -5.29 -1.85
CA THR A 27 -18.72 -5.31 -1.47
C THR A 27 -19.48 -4.14 -2.12
N ILE A 28 -18.90 -2.93 -2.11
CA ILE A 28 -19.49 -1.75 -2.76
C ILE A 28 -19.58 -1.98 -4.27
N PHE A 29 -18.48 -2.38 -4.92
CA PHE A 29 -18.46 -2.64 -6.35
C PHE A 29 -19.37 -3.81 -6.73
N GLY A 30 -19.42 -4.87 -5.93
CA GLY A 30 -20.35 -5.99 -6.13
C GLY A 30 -21.81 -5.56 -6.01
N TYR A 31 -22.15 -4.64 -5.09
CA TYR A 31 -23.50 -4.10 -4.97
C TYR A 31 -23.91 -3.24 -6.19
N PHE A 32 -22.99 -2.43 -6.74
CA PHE A 32 -23.30 -1.54 -7.86
C PHE A 32 -23.18 -2.21 -9.24
N PHE A 33 -22.28 -3.18 -9.41
CA PHE A 33 -21.89 -3.73 -10.72
C PHE A 33 -21.93 -5.26 -10.78
N GLY A 34 -22.44 -5.95 -9.75
CA GLY A 34 -22.40 -7.42 -9.64
C GLY A 34 -23.07 -8.16 -10.80
N ASP A 35 -24.17 -7.60 -11.33
CA ASP A 35 -24.92 -8.21 -12.45
C ASP A 35 -24.19 -8.06 -13.80
N ASP A 36 -23.49 -6.95 -14.01
CA ASP A 36 -22.69 -6.69 -15.23
C ASP A 36 -21.33 -7.39 -15.20
N MET A 37 -20.74 -7.55 -14.01
CA MET A 37 -19.39 -8.12 -13.82
C MET A 37 -19.37 -9.66 -13.83
N ALA A 38 -20.52 -10.32 -13.64
CA ALA A 38 -20.63 -11.77 -13.65
C ALA A 38 -20.30 -12.43 -14.99
N GLN A 39 -20.30 -11.66 -16.08
CA GLN A 39 -19.90 -12.13 -17.41
C GLN A 39 -18.40 -11.93 -17.70
N ILE A 40 -17.68 -11.14 -16.90
CA ILE A 40 -16.36 -10.60 -17.27
C ILE A 40 -15.23 -11.11 -16.36
N SER A 41 -15.50 -11.46 -15.10
CA SER A 41 -14.46 -11.93 -14.18
C SER A 41 -14.93 -13.05 -13.24
N PRO A 42 -14.08 -14.08 -12.99
CA PRO A 42 -14.30 -15.08 -11.95
C PRO A 42 -14.46 -14.49 -10.53
N LEU A 43 -14.04 -13.23 -10.30
CA LEU A 43 -14.23 -12.56 -9.01
C LEU A 43 -15.70 -12.36 -8.64
N SER A 44 -16.58 -12.33 -9.63
CA SER A 44 -18.00 -12.00 -9.48
C SER A 44 -18.85 -13.14 -10.02
N THR A 45 -18.72 -14.36 -9.48
CA THR A 45 -19.71 -15.42 -9.75
C THR A 45 -21.08 -15.00 -9.19
N GLY A 46 -21.81 -14.16 -9.90
CA GLY A 46 -23.11 -13.59 -9.51
C GLY A 46 -23.04 -12.56 -8.37
N SER A 47 -24.18 -12.34 -7.72
CA SER A 47 -24.40 -11.38 -6.62
C SER A 47 -23.65 -11.69 -5.31
N ALA A 48 -22.78 -12.71 -5.30
CA ALA A 48 -22.06 -13.16 -4.11
C ALA A 48 -20.56 -13.39 -4.39
N ILE A 49 -19.73 -12.95 -3.47
CA ILE A 49 -18.26 -13.14 -3.51
C ILE A 49 -17.94 -14.59 -3.14
N SER A 50 -17.20 -15.29 -4.00
CA SER A 50 -16.74 -16.66 -3.72
C SER A 50 -15.79 -16.71 -2.52
N TYR A 51 -15.95 -17.73 -1.65
CA TYR A 51 -15.03 -17.96 -0.53
C TYR A 51 -13.57 -18.07 -0.98
N ILE A 52 -13.33 -18.60 -2.18
CA ILE A 52 -11.99 -18.72 -2.78
C ILE A 52 -11.39 -17.33 -3.00
N THR A 53 -12.16 -16.38 -3.51
CA THR A 53 -11.74 -14.99 -3.73
C THR A 53 -11.39 -14.29 -2.42
N ILE A 54 -12.16 -14.55 -1.35
CA ILE A 54 -11.86 -14.02 -0.02
C ILE A 54 -10.51 -14.55 0.49
N PHE A 55 -10.23 -15.85 0.30
CA PHE A 55 -8.94 -16.43 0.65
C PHE A 55 -7.78 -15.88 -0.19
N GLN A 56 -7.99 -15.65 -1.48
CA GLN A 56 -6.98 -15.02 -2.34
C GLN A 56 -6.67 -13.59 -1.88
N LEU A 57 -7.70 -12.80 -1.53
CA LEU A 57 -7.54 -11.45 -0.97
C LEU A 57 -6.84 -11.46 0.39
N LEU A 58 -7.16 -12.42 1.24
CA LEU A 58 -6.48 -12.60 2.53
C LEU A 58 -4.99 -12.92 2.31
N SER A 59 -4.69 -13.85 1.41
CA SER A 59 -3.32 -14.23 1.06
C SER A 59 -2.52 -13.02 0.53
N LEU A 60 -3.09 -12.27 -0.43
CA LEU A 60 -2.47 -11.05 -0.95
C LEU A 60 -2.20 -10.03 0.17
N SER A 61 -3.15 -9.85 1.08
CA SER A 61 -3.04 -8.93 2.21
C SER A 61 -1.96 -9.36 3.20
N ILE A 62 -1.73 -10.67 3.39
CA ILE A 62 -0.64 -11.21 4.20
C ILE A 62 0.71 -10.86 3.55
N PHE A 63 0.86 -11.06 2.23
CA PHE A 63 2.07 -10.68 1.52
C PHE A 63 2.34 -9.18 1.60
N ILE A 64 1.32 -8.33 1.42
CA ILE A 64 1.43 -6.89 1.58
C ILE A 64 1.87 -6.52 3.01
N GLY A 65 1.27 -7.13 4.04
CA GLY A 65 1.65 -6.91 5.44
C GLY A 65 3.09 -7.35 5.75
N PHE A 66 3.54 -8.46 5.16
CA PHE A 66 4.91 -8.94 5.27
C PHE A 66 5.90 -7.92 4.66
N ILE A 67 5.63 -7.44 3.45
CA ILE A 67 6.48 -6.45 2.76
C ILE A 67 6.50 -5.14 3.53
N ASN A 68 5.35 -4.65 3.99
CA ASN A 68 5.27 -3.44 4.79
C ASN A 68 6.08 -3.57 6.09
N THR A 69 6.08 -4.74 6.72
CA THR A 69 6.89 -5.00 7.92
C THR A 69 8.38 -5.04 7.60
N LEU A 70 8.76 -5.67 6.49
CA LEU A 70 10.14 -5.75 6.03
C LEU A 70 10.72 -4.38 5.64
N PHE A 71 9.94 -3.56 4.94
CA PHE A 71 10.34 -2.21 4.54
C PHE A 71 10.38 -1.22 5.70
N ASP A 72 9.52 -1.38 6.70
CA ASP A 72 9.55 -0.54 7.90
C ASP A 72 10.68 -0.92 8.85
N SER A 73 11.16 -2.16 8.78
CA SER A 73 12.34 -2.61 9.52
C SER A 73 13.56 -1.74 9.20
N THR A 74 14.19 -1.19 10.24
CA THR A 74 15.36 -0.31 10.18
C THR A 74 16.59 -0.97 9.57
N TYR A 75 16.58 -2.30 9.41
CA TYR A 75 17.69 -3.08 8.89
C TYR A 75 17.80 -3.04 7.36
N PHE A 76 16.68 -2.99 6.63
CA PHE A 76 16.71 -3.30 5.20
C PHE A 76 17.17 -2.12 4.32
N LEU A 77 17.03 -0.87 4.76
CA LEU A 77 17.30 0.32 3.93
C LEU A 77 17.82 1.53 4.73
N ARG A 78 18.78 1.31 5.64
CA ARG A 78 19.31 2.32 6.58
C ARG A 78 19.94 3.57 5.92
N LYS A 79 20.27 3.50 4.62
CA LYS A 79 21.05 4.51 3.89
C LYS A 79 20.25 5.26 2.80
N ILE A 80 18.97 4.95 2.65
CA ILE A 80 18.11 5.50 1.58
C ILE A 80 17.15 6.55 2.16
N LEU A 81 16.92 7.63 1.41
CA LEU A 81 15.94 8.66 1.77
C LEU A 81 14.55 8.05 1.98
N PHE A 82 13.83 8.55 2.99
CA PHE A 82 12.49 8.06 3.37
C PHE A 82 11.52 7.97 2.18
N LEU A 83 11.59 8.92 1.25
CA LEU A 83 10.78 8.96 0.04
C LEU A 83 11.03 7.78 -0.90
N TYR A 84 12.29 7.46 -1.19
CA TYR A 84 12.63 6.37 -2.13
C TYR A 84 12.24 5.01 -1.55
N LYS A 85 12.36 4.82 -0.23
CA LYS A 85 11.90 3.62 0.46
C LYS A 85 10.40 3.37 0.26
N ASN A 86 9.58 4.43 0.35
CA ASN A 86 8.15 4.34 0.15
C ASN A 86 7.79 4.09 -1.33
N ILE A 87 8.49 4.70 -2.27
CA ILE A 87 8.30 4.45 -3.71
C ILE A 87 8.60 2.99 -4.05
N LEU A 88 9.74 2.46 -3.60
CA LEU A 88 10.13 1.08 -3.84
C LEU A 88 9.11 0.09 -3.25
N ARG A 89 8.61 0.37 -2.04
CA ARG A 89 7.55 -0.42 -1.40
C ARG A 89 6.28 -0.48 -2.25
N ILE A 90 5.84 0.66 -2.79
CA ILE A 90 4.65 0.72 -3.66
C ILE A 90 4.87 -0.09 -4.94
N ILE A 91 6.02 0.04 -5.59
CA ILE A 91 6.35 -0.71 -6.81
C ILE A 91 6.27 -2.22 -6.57
N ILE A 92 6.82 -2.71 -5.45
CA ILE A 92 6.79 -4.15 -5.13
C ILE A 92 5.37 -4.64 -4.84
N ILE A 93 4.58 -3.86 -4.09
CA ILE A 93 3.18 -4.20 -3.83
C ILE A 93 2.41 -4.32 -5.14
N VAL A 94 2.59 -3.38 -6.06
CA VAL A 94 1.93 -3.38 -7.38
C VAL A 94 2.35 -4.58 -8.20
N PHE A 95 3.64 -4.88 -8.21
CA PHE A 95 4.16 -6.04 -8.93
C PHE A 95 3.53 -7.35 -8.42
N ILE A 96 3.40 -7.51 -7.10
CA ILE A 96 2.74 -8.68 -6.51
C ILE A 96 1.25 -8.71 -6.83
N THR A 97 0.57 -7.57 -6.80
CA THR A 97 -0.83 -7.48 -7.22
C THR A 97 -1.00 -7.90 -8.67
N ILE A 98 -0.10 -7.49 -9.58
CA ILE A 98 -0.11 -7.93 -10.99
C ILE A 98 0.07 -9.44 -11.09
N ILE A 99 1.02 -10.02 -10.34
CA ILE A 99 1.19 -11.48 -10.30
C ILE A 99 -0.10 -12.17 -9.86
N TYR A 100 -0.77 -11.69 -8.82
CA TYR A 100 -2.06 -12.24 -8.37
C TYR A 100 -3.14 -12.10 -9.45
N ILE A 101 -3.22 -10.96 -10.13
CA ILE A 101 -4.19 -10.74 -11.21
C ILE A 101 -4.03 -11.79 -12.31
N VAL A 102 -2.79 -12.09 -12.70
CA VAL A 102 -2.48 -13.07 -13.75
C VAL A 102 -2.66 -14.51 -13.25
N LEU A 103 -2.25 -14.83 -12.03
CA LEU A 103 -2.33 -16.20 -11.49
C LEU A 103 -3.75 -16.65 -11.18
N PHE A 104 -4.63 -15.72 -10.77
CA PHE A 104 -6.00 -16.01 -10.38
C PHE A 104 -7.03 -15.52 -11.40
N ASP A 105 -6.57 -15.10 -12.58
CA ASP A 105 -7.40 -14.58 -13.66
C ASP A 105 -8.40 -13.52 -13.19
N TRP A 106 -7.98 -12.65 -12.27
CA TRP A 106 -8.85 -11.62 -11.70
C TRP A 106 -9.37 -10.66 -12.77
N PHE A 107 -8.57 -10.43 -13.82
CA PHE A 107 -8.99 -9.74 -15.02
C PHE A 107 -8.52 -10.54 -16.25
N PRO A 108 -9.37 -10.72 -17.28
CA PRO A 108 -8.94 -11.35 -18.51
C PRO A 108 -7.85 -10.51 -19.18
N LEU A 109 -6.72 -11.15 -19.53
CA LEU A 109 -5.57 -10.50 -20.20
C LEU A 109 -5.99 -9.80 -21.51
N ASN A 110 -6.99 -10.36 -22.19
CA ASN A 110 -7.49 -9.83 -23.46
C ASN A 110 -8.39 -8.60 -23.30
N ASN A 111 -8.82 -8.26 -22.07
CA ASN A 111 -9.65 -7.09 -21.83
C ASN A 111 -8.81 -5.87 -21.51
N ILE A 112 -8.37 -5.19 -22.57
CA ILE A 112 -7.55 -3.96 -22.52
C ILE A 112 -8.23 -2.87 -21.66
N LEU A 113 -9.57 -2.81 -21.64
CA LEU A 113 -10.33 -1.82 -20.87
C LEU A 113 -10.08 -1.98 -19.36
N ALA A 114 -10.03 -3.21 -18.86
CA ALA A 114 -9.76 -3.50 -17.45
C ALA A 114 -8.34 -3.08 -17.05
N TRP A 115 -7.36 -3.31 -17.93
CA TRP A 115 -5.97 -2.88 -17.73
C TRP A 115 -5.81 -1.36 -17.75
N ILE A 116 -6.53 -0.66 -18.64
CA ILE A 116 -6.57 0.81 -18.64
C ILE A 116 -7.13 1.33 -17.32
N GLY A 117 -8.23 0.75 -16.82
CA GLY A 117 -8.81 1.10 -15.53
C GLY A 117 -7.83 0.92 -14.36
N PHE A 118 -7.09 -0.20 -14.36
CA PHE A 118 -6.04 -0.46 -13.39
C PHE A 118 -4.91 0.59 -13.44
N ILE A 119 -4.41 0.92 -14.63
CA ILE A 119 -3.35 1.92 -14.82
C ILE A 119 -3.82 3.31 -14.37
N ILE A 120 -5.06 3.69 -14.68
CA ILE A 120 -5.62 4.99 -14.27
C ILE A 120 -5.75 5.05 -12.75
N ALA A 121 -6.36 4.04 -12.13
CA ALA A 121 -6.52 3.98 -10.67
C ALA A 121 -5.16 3.99 -9.95
N PHE A 122 -4.20 3.22 -10.47
CA PHE A 122 -2.84 3.17 -9.96
C PHE A 122 -2.13 4.52 -10.12
N GLY A 123 -2.23 5.15 -11.28
CA GLY A 123 -1.64 6.46 -11.56
C GLY A 123 -2.17 7.54 -10.62
N ILE A 124 -3.49 7.58 -10.41
CA ILE A 124 -4.13 8.51 -9.46
C ILE A 124 -3.63 8.26 -8.03
N CYS A 125 -3.59 7.00 -7.60
CA CYS A 125 -3.12 6.62 -6.26
C CYS A 125 -1.64 7.02 -6.05
N LEU A 126 -0.80 6.79 -7.06
CA LEU A 126 0.61 7.19 -7.04
C LEU A 126 0.77 8.70 -6.95
N ILE A 127 0.08 9.46 -7.80
CA ILE A 127 0.18 10.93 -7.82
C ILE A 127 -0.26 11.50 -6.47
N LEU A 128 -1.36 11.00 -5.90
CA LEU A 128 -1.83 11.40 -4.57
C LEU A 128 -0.80 11.05 -3.48
N SER A 129 -0.29 9.82 -3.48
CA SER A 129 0.70 9.36 -2.49
C SER A 129 2.00 10.17 -2.56
N LEU A 130 2.50 10.44 -3.77
CA LEU A 130 3.68 11.27 -3.99
C LEU A 130 3.44 12.73 -3.57
N SER A 131 2.30 13.31 -3.94
CA SER A 131 1.95 14.69 -3.58
C SER A 131 1.87 14.88 -2.07
N ILE A 132 1.20 13.94 -1.36
CA ILE A 132 1.14 13.95 0.11
C ILE A 132 2.55 13.82 0.72
N SER A 133 3.36 12.89 0.21
CA SER A 133 4.71 12.66 0.71
C SER A 133 5.62 13.87 0.52
N LEU A 134 5.54 14.54 -0.64
CA LEU A 134 6.28 15.77 -0.91
C LEU A 134 5.80 16.91 -0.01
N TYR A 135 4.48 17.07 0.16
CA TYR A 135 3.91 18.09 1.04
C TYR A 135 4.39 17.92 2.50
N ILE A 136 4.35 16.69 3.03
CA ILE A 136 4.83 16.38 4.39
C ILE A 136 6.33 16.65 4.49
N THR A 137 7.13 16.27 3.49
CA THR A 137 8.58 16.48 3.48
C THR A 137 8.92 17.97 3.53
N HIS A 138 8.26 18.79 2.70
CA HIS A 138 8.47 20.23 2.72
C HIS A 138 8.11 20.87 4.07
N LYS A 139 7.03 20.41 4.71
CA LYS A 139 6.64 20.89 6.04
C LYS A 139 7.69 20.51 7.10
N GLN A 140 8.18 19.27 7.06
CA GLN A 140 9.21 18.78 7.99
C GLN A 140 10.54 19.54 7.81
N ASP A 141 10.94 19.84 6.58
CA ASP A 141 12.15 20.60 6.29
C ASP A 141 12.10 22.02 6.88
N GLN A 142 10.95 22.69 6.80
CA GLN A 142 10.75 24.01 7.40
C GLN A 142 10.88 23.97 8.92
N GLU A 143 10.26 22.99 9.57
CA GLU A 143 10.32 22.80 11.02
C GLU A 143 11.77 22.52 11.48
N TYR A 144 12.50 21.69 10.73
CA TYR A 144 13.91 21.38 11.00
C TYR A 144 14.81 22.62 10.93
N GLN A 145 14.61 23.48 9.93
CA GLN A 145 15.34 24.74 9.78
C GLN A 145 15.09 25.70 10.95
N VAL A 146 13.84 25.78 11.43
CA VAL A 146 13.48 26.60 12.60
C VAL A 146 14.19 26.10 13.86
N LEU A 147 14.13 24.79 14.11
CA LEU A 147 14.81 24.16 15.25
C LEU A 147 16.32 24.39 15.20
N LEU A 148 16.97 24.22 14.03
CA LEU A 148 18.40 24.46 13.86
C LEU A 148 18.79 25.91 14.18
N LYS A 149 18.00 26.89 13.74
CA LYS A 149 18.23 28.31 14.07
C LYS A 149 18.12 28.57 15.58
N HIS A 150 17.15 27.95 16.26
CA HIS A 150 17.03 28.05 17.72
C HIS A 150 18.22 27.42 18.46
N TYR A 151 18.69 26.25 18.02
CA TYR A 151 19.87 25.60 18.59
C TYR A 151 21.14 26.44 18.42
N GLN A 152 21.36 27.02 17.23
CA GLN A 152 22.50 27.89 16.97
C GLN A 152 22.49 29.14 17.85
N LYS A 153 21.33 29.82 17.98
CA LYS A 153 21.17 30.98 18.87
C LYS A 153 21.48 30.64 20.33
N LYS A 154 20.95 29.53 20.85
CA LYS A 154 21.24 29.05 22.22
C LYS A 154 22.73 28.77 22.43
N LYS A 155 23.41 28.19 21.43
CA LYS A 155 24.84 27.88 21.51
C LYS A 155 25.70 29.15 21.54
N THR A 156 25.36 30.15 20.72
CA THR A 156 26.08 31.44 20.71
C THR A 156 25.88 32.21 22.02
N GLN A 157 24.68 32.17 22.59
CA GLN A 157 24.37 32.85 23.85
C GLN A 157 24.97 32.17 25.09
N LYS A 158 25.33 30.88 25.03
CA LYS A 158 26.08 30.19 26.07
C LYS A 158 27.60 30.40 25.99
N ARG A 159 28.10 30.95 24.88
CA ARG A 159 29.53 31.15 24.60
C ARG A 159 30.01 32.59 24.87
N ASN A 160 29.07 33.53 24.94
CA ASN A 160 29.26 34.89 25.44
C ASN A 160 28.89 34.97 26.92
#